data_AF-A0A1H9V9I7-F1
#
_entry.id   AF-A0A1H9V9I7-F1
#
_cell.length_a   1.000
_cell.length_b   1.000
_cell.length_c   1.000
_cell.angle_alpha   90.00
_cell.angle_beta   90.00
_cell.angle_gamma   90.00
#
_symmetry.space_group_name_H-M   'P 1'
#
loop_
_entity.id
_entity.type
_entity.pdbx_description
1 polymer ?
#
loop_
_entity_poly.entity_id
_entity_poly.type
_entity_poly.pdbx_seq_one_letter_code
_entity_poly.pdbx_strand_id
1 'polypeptide(L)' 'MPLYQATKNLHFKSLDKSVIVDEVVELEQEYADQVNADLAKVFPGTKAVLVPFGEEAEKPKRTRKKATADE' A
#
# COMPACT_ATOMS: atom_id res chain seq x y z
N MET A 1 7.44 6.22 -6.43
CA MET A 1 6.09 5.99 -5.90
C MET A 1 5.93 4.49 -5.77
N PRO A 2 5.34 3.99 -4.67
CA PRO A 2 5.17 2.56 -4.48
C PRO A 2 4.23 1.94 -5.52
N LEU A 3 4.51 0.69 -5.87
CA LEU A 3 3.65 -0.12 -6.71
C LEU A 3 2.65 -0.85 -5.82
N TYR A 4 1.39 -0.95 -6.27
CA TYR A 4 0.33 -1.65 -5.57
C TYR A 4 -0.40 -2.58 -6.54
N GLN A 5 -0.57 -3.83 -6.14
CA GLN A 5 -1.44 -4.78 -6.82
C GLN A 5 -2.88 -4.59 -6.33
N ALA A 6 -3.80 -4.40 -7.28
CA ALA A 6 -5.21 -4.31 -6.98
C ALA A 6 -5.81 -5.70 -6.76
N THR A 7 -6.55 -5.87 -5.67
CA THR A 7 -7.27 -7.12 -5.37
C THR A 7 -8.72 -7.10 -5.86
N LYS A 8 -9.15 -5.96 -6.40
CA LYS A 8 -10.47 -5.72 -7.00
C LYS A 8 -10.32 -4.83 -8.22
N ASN A 9 -11.37 -4.78 -9.04
CA ASN A 9 -11.46 -3.82 -10.13
C ASN A 9 -11.74 -2.43 -9.54
N LEU A 10 -10.79 -1.52 -9.69
CA LEU A 10 -10.83 -0.17 -9.14
C LEU A 10 -10.84 0.86 -10.28
N HIS A 11 -11.67 1.89 -10.12
CA HIS A 11 -11.70 3.04 -11.03
C HIS A 11 -11.32 4.30 -10.27
N PHE A 12 -10.11 4.80 -10.49
CA PHE A 12 -9.60 6.03 -9.91
C PHE A 12 -10.15 7.23 -10.66
N LYS A 13 -11.26 7.79 -10.17
CA LYS A 13 -11.86 9.01 -10.76
C LYS A 13 -10.90 10.19 -10.81
N SER A 14 -10.03 10.34 -9.80
CA SER A 14 -9.05 11.43 -9.75
C SER A 14 -7.97 11.32 -10.82
N LEU A 15 -7.67 10.09 -11.27
CA LEU A 15 -6.61 9.79 -12.23
C LEU A 15 -7.16 9.41 -13.61
N ASP A 16 -8.50 9.39 -13.75
CA ASP A 16 -9.23 8.82 -14.88
C ASP A 16 -8.67 7.46 -15.35
N LYS A 17 -8.27 6.64 -14.36
CA LYS A 17 -7.58 5.37 -14.60
C LYS A 17 -8.36 4.22 -13.99
N SER A 18 -8.50 3.15 -14.76
CA SER A 18 -9.02 1.88 -14.27
C SER A 18 -7.87 0.92 -14.04
N VAL A 19 -7.93 0.19 -12.92
CA VAL A 19 -6.99 -0.87 -12.57
C VAL A 19 -7.80 -2.11 -12.30
N ILE A 20 -7.50 -3.19 -13.02
CA ILE A 20 -8.22 -4.46 -12.86
C ILE A 20 -7.59 -5.31 -11.75
N VAL A 21 -8.33 -6.30 -11.27
CA VAL A 21 -7.80 -7.28 -10.32
C VAL A 21 -6.53 -7.93 -10.87
N ASP A 22 -5.56 -8.16 -9.98
CA ASP A 22 -4.21 -8.67 -10.28
C ASP A 22 -3.32 -7.74 -11.12
N GLU A 23 -3.79 -6.54 -11.47
CA GLU A 23 -2.97 -5.52 -12.09
C GLU A 23 -2.18 -4.71 -11.06
N VAL A 24 -1.00 -4.27 -11.46
CA VAL A 24 -0.11 -3.45 -10.64
C VAL A 24 -0.18 -2.01 -11.12
N VAL A 25 -0.41 -1.10 -10.17
CA VAL A 25 -0.48 0.33 -10.41
C VAL A 25 0.52 1.06 -9.54
N GLU A 26 1.20 2.05 -10.11
CA GLU A 26 2.05 2.97 -9.37
C GLU A 26 1.19 4.07 -8.75
N LEU A 27 1.21 4.15 -7.41
CA LEU A 27 0.35 5.04 -6.62
C LEU A 27 1.12 5.59 -5.43
N GLU A 28 0.73 6.78 -4.98
CA GLU A 28 1.29 7.34 -3.75
C GLU A 28 0.76 6.60 -2.53
N GLN A 29 1.61 6.46 -1.51
CA GLN A 29 1.25 5.76 -0.27
C GLN A 29 0.03 6.40 0.40
N GLU A 30 0.01 7.72 0.53
CA GLU A 30 -1.10 8.46 1.14
C GLU A 30 -2.42 8.21 0.39
N TYR A 31 -2.36 8.13 -0.95
CA TYR A 31 -3.53 7.86 -1.77
C TYR A 31 -3.99 6.40 -1.64
N ALA A 32 -3.06 5.44 -1.63
CA ALA A 32 -3.39 4.03 -1.44
C ALA A 32 -4.01 3.76 -0.05
N ASP A 33 -3.49 4.41 1.00
CA ASP A 33 -4.05 4.36 2.35
C ASP A 33 -5.47 4.95 2.40
N GLN A 34 -5.69 6.08 1.73
CA GLN A 34 -7.02 6.70 1.68
C GLN A 34 -8.03 5.84 0.90
N VAL A 35 -7.62 5.26 -0.22
CA VAL A 35 -8.46 4.34 -1.00
C VAL A 35 -8.80 3.10 -0.18
N ASN A 36 -7.82 2.50 0.50
CA ASN A 36 -8.05 1.37 1.38
C ASN A 36 -9.00 1.73 2.54
N ALA A 37 -8.86 2.91 3.15
CA ALA A 37 -9.71 3.37 4.24
C ALA A 37 -11.16 3.66 3.81
N ASP A 38 -11.36 4.26 2.63
CA ASP A 38 -12.68 4.54 2.09
C ASP A 38 -13.39 3.24 1.70
N LEU A 39 -12.69 2.36 0.98
CA LEU A 39 -13.22 1.09 0.53
C LEU A 39 -13.37 0.06 1.66
N ALA A 40 -12.63 0.15 2.77
CA ALA A 40 -12.83 -0.70 3.93
C ALA A 40 -14.24 -0.55 4.54
N LYS A 41 -14.85 0.62 4.42
CA LYS A 41 -16.25 0.86 4.87
C LYS A 41 -17.26 0.21 3.92
N VAL A 42 -16.92 0.11 2.64
CA VAL A 42 -17.80 -0.42 1.59
C VAL A 42 -17.65 -1.94 1.45
N PHE A 43 -16.47 -2.48 1.71
CA PHE A 43 -16.12 -3.89 1.57
C PHE A 43 -15.75 -4.53 2.92
N PRO A 44 -16.72 -4.74 3.83
CA PRO A 44 -16.49 -5.49 5.05
C PRO A 44 -16.05 -6.92 4.70
N GLY A 45 -14.79 -7.26 4.98
CA GLY A 45 -14.21 -8.57 4.70
C GLY A 45 -13.08 -8.58 3.66
N THR A 46 -12.81 -7.47 2.96
CA THR A 46 -11.61 -7.33 2.13
C THR A 46 -10.51 -6.66 2.94
N LYS A 47 -9.41 -7.37 3.21
CA LYS A 47 -8.30 -6.86 4.06
C LYS A 47 -7.66 -5.57 3.53
N ALA A 48 -7.43 -5.52 2.22
CA ALA A 48 -6.89 -4.36 1.52
C ALA A 48 -7.24 -4.49 0.03
N VAL A 49 -7.63 -3.37 -0.58
CA VAL A 49 -8.03 -3.31 -1.98
C VAL A 49 -6.84 -3.02 -2.88
N LEU A 50 -5.86 -2.29 -2.34
CA LEU A 50 -4.53 -2.08 -2.89
C LEU A 50 -3.51 -2.70 -1.94
N VAL A 51 -2.75 -3.67 -2.44
CA VAL A 51 -1.68 -4.36 -1.69
C VAL A 51 -0.35 -3.93 -2.27
N PRO A 52 0.62 -3.46 -1.46
CA PRO A 52 1.94 -3.08 -1.99
C PRO A 52 2.58 -4.26 -2.75
N PHE A 53 2.99 -3.99 -3.98
CA PHE A 53 3.60 -4.93 -4.91
C PHE A 53 5.00 -4.45 -5.26
N GLY A 54 5.98 -5.33 -5.32
CA GLY A 54 7.28 -4.99 -5.92
C GLY A 54 8.22 -4.07 -5.13
N GLU A 55 7.81 -3.40 -4.07
CA GLU A 55 8.76 -2.91 -3.06
C GLU A 55 8.93 -3.98 -1.99
N GLU A 56 10.18 -4.40 -1.77
CA GLU A 56 10.60 -5.03 -0.54
C GLU A 56 9.83 -4.37 0.60
N ALA A 57 9.15 -5.18 1.41
CA ALA A 57 8.82 -4.80 2.76
C ALA A 57 10.14 -4.34 3.40
N GLU A 58 10.46 -3.06 3.30
CA GLU A 58 11.53 -2.47 4.08
C GLU A 58 11.00 -2.59 5.50
N LYS A 59 11.36 -3.73 6.11
CA LYS A 59 11.20 -4.00 7.52
C LYS A 59 11.48 -2.68 8.21
N PRO A 60 10.66 -2.25 9.18
CA PRO A 60 11.11 -1.18 10.04
C PRO A 60 12.40 -1.69 10.68
N LYS A 61 13.55 -1.23 10.19
CA LYS A 61 14.80 -1.24 10.94
C LYS A 61 14.49 -0.34 12.11
N ARG A 62 13.95 -0.94 13.18
CA ARG A 62 13.84 -0.35 14.51
C ARG A 62 15.20 0.22 14.80
N THR A 63 15.29 1.53 14.69
CA THR A 63 16.35 2.36 15.21
C THR A 63 16.42 2.11 16.72
N ARG A 64 17.21 1.13 17.14
CA ARG A 64 17.85 1.18 18.47
C ARG A 64 19.31 1.53 18.24
N LYS A 65 19.58 2.80 18.57
CA LYS A 65 20.85 3.50 18.55
C LYS A 65 21.98 2.66 19.15
N LYS A 66 23.16 2.74 18.52
CA LYS A 66 24.46 2.46 19.15
C LYS A 66 24.65 3.36 20.38
N ALA A 67 25.10 2.78 21.49
CA ALA A 67 25.91 3.38 22.55
C ALA A 67 26.66 2.20 23.22
N THR A 68 27.90 1.94 22.81
CA THR A 68 29.17 2.22 23.52
C THR A 68 29.54 1.24 24.65
N ALA A 69 30.67 0.56 24.41
CA ALA A 69 31.81 0.28 25.30
C ALA A 69 31.69 -0.74 26.47
N ASP A 70 32.81 -1.48 26.59
CA ASP A 70 33.40 -2.15 27.76
C ASP A 70 32.94 -3.58 28.12
N GLU A 71 33.76 -4.58 27.80
CA GLU A 71 34.66 -5.27 28.76
C GLU A 71 35.73 -6.11 28.00
#